data_AF-A0A317P0B0-F1
#
_entry.id   AF-A0A317P0B0-F1
#
_cell.length_a   1.000
_cell.length_b   1.000
_cell.length_c   1.000
_cell.angle_alpha   90.00
_cell.angle_beta   90.00
_cell.angle_gamma   90.00
#
_symmetry.space_group_name_H-M   'P 1'
#
loop_
_entity.id
_entity.type
_entity.pdbx_description
1 polymer ?
#
loop_
_entity_poly.entity_id
_entity_poly.type
_entity_poly.pdbx_seq_one_letter_code
_entity_poly.pdbx_strand_id
1 'polypeptide(L)'
;MNMNSRTRFPLAGAAVVFIAGVHTVLGIADWVRGGQDSELSFWFTLFGVIGVGLGLAMIELERARGFVPLPVLAALAVTTGAGLAYMPVSGFLTLLVPLGVGALGWWRARAGVPEPRGA
;
A
#
# COMPACT_ATOMS: atom_id res chain seq x y z
N MET A 1 19.57 0.86 -14.41
CA MET A 1 18.16 0.98 -14.85
C MET A 1 17.73 -0.39 -15.35
N ASN A 2 16.81 -1.09 -14.68
CA ASN A 2 16.38 -2.42 -15.11
C ASN A 2 15.53 -2.28 -16.38
N MET A 3 16.01 -2.80 -17.52
CA MET A 3 15.41 -2.61 -18.84
C MET A 3 14.11 -3.39 -19.05
N ASN A 4 13.68 -4.21 -18.08
CA ASN A 4 12.47 -5.03 -18.16
C ASN A 4 11.27 -4.49 -17.35
N SER A 5 11.39 -3.29 -16.75
CA SER A 5 10.29 -2.69 -15.99
C SER A 5 9.24 -2.10 -16.94
N ARG A 6 7.97 -2.49 -16.76
CA ARG A 6 6.83 -1.93 -17.50
C ARG A 6 6.36 -0.58 -16.95
N THR A 7 6.55 -0.31 -15.66
CA THR A 7 6.32 1.03 -15.10
C THR A 7 7.63 1.75 -14.77
N ARG A 8 7.67 3.06 -14.97
CA ARG A 8 8.76 3.92 -14.50
C ARG A 8 8.64 4.22 -13.01
N PHE A 9 7.41 4.33 -12.51
CA PHE A 9 7.10 4.70 -11.13
C PHE A 9 6.00 3.78 -10.57
N PRO A 10 6.33 2.83 -9.69
CA PRO A 10 5.35 1.94 -9.05
C PRO A 10 4.62 2.69 -7.92
N LEU A 11 3.71 3.59 -8.30
CA LEU A 11 3.10 4.56 -7.40
C LEU A 11 2.22 3.90 -6.34
N ALA A 12 1.45 2.86 -6.68
CA ALA A 12 0.55 2.23 -5.74
C ALA A 12 1.34 1.52 -4.64
N GLY A 13 2.32 0.70 -5.01
CA GLY A 13 3.17 -0.01 -4.05
C GLY A 13 4.04 0.94 -3.23
N ALA A 14 4.62 1.98 -3.85
CA ALA A 14 5.41 3.00 -3.13
C ALA A 14 4.58 3.74 -2.06
N ALA A 15 3.35 4.11 -2.39
CA ALA A 15 2.44 4.74 -1.44
C ALA A 15 2.10 3.80 -0.27
N VAL A 16 1.85 2.51 -0.54
CA VAL A 16 1.64 1.51 0.54
C VAL A 16 2.87 1.39 1.43
N VAL A 17 4.08 1.27 0.87
CA VAL A 17 5.33 1.19 1.66
C VAL A 17 5.49 2.42 2.56
N PHE A 18 5.24 3.61 2.02
CA PHE A 18 5.35 4.85 2.80
C PHE A 18 4.36 4.88 3.97
N ILE A 19 3.07 4.65 3.69
CA ILE A 19 2.01 4.64 4.72
C ILE A 19 2.29 3.58 5.79
N ALA A 20 2.67 2.38 5.36
CA ALA A 20 2.96 1.29 6.26
C ALA A 20 4.22 1.56 7.12
N GLY A 21 5.25 2.16 6.52
CA GLY A 21 6.43 2.62 7.25
C GLY A 21 6.09 3.65 8.34
N VAL A 22 5.19 4.60 8.05
CA VAL A 22 4.68 5.54 9.05
C VAL A 22 3.96 4.81 10.19
N HIS A 23 3.12 3.81 9.90
CA HIS A 23 2.45 3.02 10.94
C HIS A 23 3.45 2.26 11.82
N THR A 24 4.48 1.66 11.23
CA THR A 24 5.56 0.99 11.99
C THR A 24 6.28 1.97 12.91
N VAL A 25 6.67 3.15 12.41
CA VAL A 25 7.36 4.16 13.21
C VAL A 25 6.48 4.67 14.34
N LEU A 26 5.17 4.90 14.08
CA LEU A 26 4.22 5.33 15.09
C LEU A 26 4.04 4.26 16.18
N GLY A 27 3.90 2.99 15.83
CA GLY A 27 3.79 1.90 16.80
C GLY A 27 5.03 1.77 17.69
N ILE A 28 6.23 1.89 17.12
CA ILE A 28 7.49 1.90 17.89
C ILE A 28 7.58 3.13 18.78
N ALA A 29 7.26 4.32 18.26
CA ALA A 29 7.32 5.56 19.03
C ALA A 29 6.31 5.57 20.19
N ASP A 30 5.13 4.98 19.99
CA ASP A 30 4.12 4.80 21.02
C ASP A 30 4.60 3.84 22.12
N TRP A 31 5.20 2.71 21.74
CA TRP A 31 5.81 1.77 22.68
C TRP A 31 6.92 2.42 23.50
N VAL A 32 7.84 3.16 22.87
CA VAL A 32 8.96 3.82 23.56
C VAL A 32 8.48 4.88 24.56
N ARG A 33 7.33 5.54 24.32
CA ARG A 33 6.78 6.53 25.24
C ARG A 33 6.25 5.94 26.55
N GLY A 34 6.02 4.62 26.63
CA GLY A 34 5.79 3.88 27.88
C GLY A 34 4.53 4.25 28.67
N GLY A 35 3.63 5.07 28.12
CA GLY A 35 2.41 5.55 28.79
C GLY A 35 1.12 5.33 28.00
N GLN A 36 1.15 4.50 26.95
CA GLN A 36 0.04 4.28 26.01
C GLN A 36 -0.38 2.81 25.98
N ASP A 37 -1.53 2.57 25.34
CA ASP A 37 -2.15 1.26 25.16
C ASP A 37 -1.24 0.31 24.34
N SER A 38 -0.69 -0.71 25.02
CA SER A 38 0.18 -1.72 24.40
C SER A 38 -0.47 -2.44 23.22
N GLU A 39 -1.80 -2.58 23.25
CA GLU A 39 -2.55 -3.19 22.16
C GLU A 39 -2.51 -2.29 20.91
N LEU A 40 -2.67 -0.98 21.09
CA LEU A 40 -2.59 -0.01 20.00
C LEU A 40 -1.20 0.00 19.35
N SER A 41 -0.14 0.09 20.16
CA SER A 41 1.26 -0.01 19.73
C SER A 41 1.53 -1.30 18.92
N PHE A 42 1.02 -2.44 19.41
CA PHE A 42 1.16 -3.74 18.73
C PHE A 42 0.50 -3.72 17.36
N TRP A 43 -0.75 -3.28 17.27
CA TRP A 43 -1.48 -3.28 16.01
C TRP A 43 -0.87 -2.33 14.98
N PHE A 44 -0.49 -1.10 15.37
CA PHE A 44 0.20 -0.17 14.46
C PHE A 44 1.47 -0.78 13.88
N THR A 45 2.27 -1.44 14.72
CA THR A 45 3.52 -2.08 14.30
C THR A 45 3.26 -3.27 13.38
N LEU A 46 2.33 -4.15 13.75
CA LEU A 46 1.99 -5.34 12.96
C LEU A 46 1.47 -4.95 11.56
N PHE A 47 0.51 -4.02 11.49
CA PHE A 47 -0.02 -3.52 10.23
C PHE A 47 1.06 -2.84 9.40
N GLY A 48 1.93 -2.04 10.02
CA GLY A 48 3.04 -1.40 9.34
C GLY A 48 4.02 -2.41 8.72
N VAL A 49 4.41 -3.45 9.45
CA VAL A 49 5.34 -4.47 8.95
C VAL A 49 4.72 -5.27 7.80
N ILE A 50 3.48 -5.75 7.97
CA ILE A 50 2.77 -6.49 6.91
C ILE A 50 2.53 -5.60 5.69
N GLY A 51 2.15 -4.34 5.92
CA GLY A 51 1.92 -3.35 4.87
C GLY A 51 3.18 -3.05 4.06
N VAL A 52 4.36 -2.96 4.69
CA VAL A 52 5.63 -2.81 3.96
C VAL A 52 5.86 -4.00 3.04
N GLY A 53 5.67 -5.24 3.54
CA GLY A 53 5.79 -6.45 2.73
C GLY A 53 4.84 -6.45 1.53
N LEU A 54 3.57 -6.10 1.74
CA LEU A 54 2.57 -5.97 0.68
C LEU A 54 2.95 -4.88 -0.33
N GLY A 55 3.39 -3.72 0.14
CA GLY A 55 3.81 -2.60 -0.72
C GLY A 55 5.01 -2.95 -1.59
N LEU A 56 5.99 -3.69 -1.06
CA LEU A 56 7.11 -4.21 -1.84
C LEU A 56 6.64 -5.22 -2.89
N ALA A 57 5.72 -6.13 -2.55
CA ALA A 57 5.14 -7.05 -3.51
C ALA A 57 4.38 -6.32 -4.62
N MET A 58 3.64 -5.26 -4.28
CA MET A 58 2.96 -4.39 -5.25
C MET A 58 3.96 -3.68 -6.17
N ILE A 59 5.08 -3.16 -5.65
CA ILE A 59 6.14 -2.55 -6.45
C ILE A 59 6.65 -3.54 -7.51
N GLU A 60 6.95 -4.77 -7.10
CA GLU A 60 7.45 -5.79 -8.03
C GLU A 60 6.39 -6.18 -9.07
N LEU A 61 5.12 -6.26 -8.68
CA LEU A 61 4.02 -6.51 -9.60
C LEU A 61 3.80 -5.37 -10.61
N GLU A 62 3.84 -4.12 -10.15
CA GLU A 62 3.76 -2.94 -11.02
C GLU A 62 4.94 -2.91 -12.00
N ARG A 63 6.16 -3.19 -11.53
CA ARG A 63 7.36 -3.29 -12.38
C ARG A 63 7.22 -4.41 -13.42
N ALA A 64 6.75 -5.59 -13.03
CA ALA A 64 6.65 -6.73 -13.93
C ALA A 64 5.49 -6.60 -14.94
N ARG A 65 4.35 -6.02 -14.52
CA ARG A 65 3.08 -6.06 -15.27
C ARG A 65 2.61 -4.71 -15.78
N GLY A 66 3.11 -3.61 -15.23
CA GLY A 66 2.62 -2.24 -15.46
C GLY A 66 1.45 -1.85 -14.55
N PHE A 67 0.92 -2.79 -13.75
CA PHE A 67 -0.23 -2.55 -12.88
C PHE A 67 -0.27 -3.58 -11.73
N VAL A 68 -1.04 -3.26 -10.68
CA VAL A 68 -1.32 -4.19 -9.58
C VAL A 68 -2.50 -5.10 -9.94
N PRO A 69 -2.36 -6.44 -9.85
CA PRO A 69 -3.47 -7.37 -10.10
C PRO A 69 -4.65 -7.18 -9.15
N LEU A 70 -5.88 -7.36 -9.67
CA LEU A 70 -7.12 -7.23 -8.91
C LEU A 70 -7.13 -8.02 -7.58
N PRO A 71 -6.65 -9.27 -7.48
CA PRO A 71 -6.64 -9.98 -6.21
C PRO A 71 -5.83 -9.28 -5.10
N VAL A 72 -4.73 -8.62 -5.48
CA VAL A 72 -3.88 -7.86 -4.53
C VAL A 72 -4.58 -6.57 -4.11
N LEU A 73 -5.25 -5.89 -5.05
CA LEU A 73 -6.07 -4.72 -4.74
C LEU A 73 -7.27 -5.09 -3.86
N ALA A 74 -7.89 -6.25 -4.07
CA ALA A 74 -8.97 -6.75 -3.23
C ALA A 74 -8.48 -7.04 -1.81
N ALA A 75 -7.29 -7.63 -1.66
CA ALA A 75 -6.67 -7.81 -0.34
C ALA A 75 -6.44 -6.46 0.35
N LEU A 76 -5.88 -5.47 -0.36
CA LEU A 76 -5.69 -4.12 0.18
C LEU A 76 -7.02 -3.45 0.55
N ALA A 77 -8.08 -3.63 -0.25
CA ALA A 77 -9.42 -3.11 0.03
C ALA A 77 -10.03 -3.73 1.29
N VAL A 78 -9.90 -5.04 1.46
CA VAL A 78 -10.37 -5.75 2.66
C VAL A 78 -9.61 -5.29 3.89
N THR A 79 -8.28 -5.19 3.82
CA THR A 79 -7.46 -4.65 4.92
C THR A 79 -7.85 -3.22 5.27
N THR A 80 -8.08 -2.37 4.25
CA THR A 80 -8.52 -0.99 4.45
C THR A 80 -9.88 -0.94 5.14
N GLY A 81 -10.85 -1.73 4.66
CA GLY A 81 -12.19 -1.80 5.25
C GLY A 81 -12.18 -2.31 6.69
N ALA A 82 -11.40 -3.36 6.97
CA ALA A 82 -11.24 -3.89 8.32
C ALA A 82 -10.63 -2.84 9.26
N GLY A 83 -9.57 -2.15 8.83
CA GLY A 83 -8.97 -1.11 9.64
C GLY A 83 -9.88 0.09 9.89
N LEU A 84 -10.67 0.51 8.90
CA LEU A 84 -11.68 1.56 9.09
C LEU A 84 -12.79 1.15 10.08
N ALA A 85 -13.12 -0.14 10.17
CA ALA A 85 -14.16 -0.64 11.06
C ALA A 85 -13.70 -0.82 12.52
N TYR A 86 -12.43 -1.18 12.72
CA TYR A 86 -11.93 -1.63 14.04
C TYR A 86 -10.82 -0.75 14.64
N MET A 87 -10.27 0.21 13.91
CA MET A 87 -9.06 0.96 14.30
C MET A 87 -9.21 2.48 14.11
N PRO A 88 -8.23 3.30 14.56
CA PRO A 88 -8.26 4.74 14.33
C PRO A 88 -8.37 5.08 12.84
N VAL A 89 -9.47 5.74 12.48
CA VAL A 89 -9.92 5.98 11.10
C VAL A 89 -8.87 6.69 10.23
N SER A 90 -8.07 7.59 10.80
CA SER A 90 -7.17 8.45 10.03
C SER A 90 -6.06 7.70 9.29
N GLY A 91 -5.52 6.61 9.86
CA GLY A 91 -4.46 5.81 9.24
C GLY A 91 -4.94 5.07 8.00
N PHE A 92 -6.11 4.44 8.10
CA PHE A 92 -6.65 3.59 7.05
C PHE A 92 -7.30 4.38 5.90
N LEU A 93 -7.78 5.59 6.14
CA LEU A 93 -8.23 6.48 5.06
C LEU A 93 -7.12 6.75 4.04
N THR A 94 -5.86 6.82 4.48
CA THR A 94 -4.74 7.06 3.56
C THR A 94 -4.53 5.92 2.57
N LEU A 95 -4.95 4.68 2.90
CA LEU A 95 -4.87 3.53 1.99
C LEU A 95 -5.84 3.61 0.81
N LEU A 96 -6.84 4.50 0.86
CA LEU A 96 -7.71 4.76 -0.29
C LEU A 96 -6.92 5.34 -1.48
N VAL A 97 -5.82 6.05 -1.22
CA VAL A 97 -4.94 6.60 -2.27
C VAL A 97 -4.26 5.49 -3.08
N PRO A 98 -3.42 4.61 -2.50
CA PRO A 98 -2.83 3.51 -3.25
C PRO A 98 -3.87 2.56 -3.84
N LEU A 99 -5.01 2.35 -3.17
CA LEU A 99 -6.10 1.53 -3.70
C LEU A 99 -6.69 2.15 -4.97
N GLY A 100 -6.98 3.45 -4.97
CA GLY A 100 -7.51 4.17 -6.12
C GLY A 100 -6.51 4.23 -7.28
N VAL A 101 -5.25 4.53 -6.99
CA VAL A 101 -4.17 4.55 -8.00
C VAL A 101 -4.00 3.17 -8.63
N GLY A 102 -3.94 2.11 -7.81
CA GLY A 102 -3.81 0.74 -8.29
C GLY A 102 -5.02 0.27 -9.10
N ALA A 103 -6.24 0.59 -8.66
CA ALA A 103 -7.48 0.27 -9.37
C ALA A 103 -7.55 0.98 -10.73
N LEU A 104 -7.17 2.25 -10.80
CA LEU A 104 -7.10 3.00 -12.06
C LEU A 104 -6.09 2.38 -13.03
N GLY A 105 -4.90 2.01 -12.55
CA GLY A 105 -3.89 1.33 -13.33
C GLY A 105 -4.37 -0.02 -13.88
N TRP A 106 -4.99 -0.83 -13.03
CA TRP A 106 -5.58 -2.11 -13.43
C TRP A 106 -6.67 -1.94 -14.50
N TRP A 107 -7.59 -0.99 -14.30
CA TRP A 107 -8.67 -0.73 -15.24
C TRP A 107 -8.16 -0.31 -16.62
N ARG A 108 -7.20 0.63 -16.67
CA ARG A 108 -6.56 1.07 -17.92
C ARG A 108 -5.91 -0.08 -18.67
N ALA A 109 -5.20 -0.96 -17.95
CA ALA A 109 -4.58 -2.15 -18.53
C ALA A 109 -5.61 -3.13 -19.13
N ARG A 110 -6.79 -3.26 -18.49
CA ARG A 110 -7.88 -4.13 -18.98
C ARG A 110 -8.64 -3.52 -20.17
N ALA A 111 -8.75 -2.20 -20.22
CA ALA A 111 -9.38 -1.47 -21.31
C ALA A 111 -8.52 -1.45 -22.60
N GLY A 112 -7.30 -2.02 -22.58
CA GLY A 112 -6.40 -1.99 -23.72
C GLY A 112 -5.89 -0.58 -24.05
N VAL A 113 -6.03 0.37 -23.12
CA VAL A 113 -5.50 1.72 -23.28
C VAL A 113 -3.98 1.58 -23.27
N PRO A 114 -3.28 1.94 -24.36
CA PRO A 114 -1.82 1.90 -24.37
C PRO A 114 -1.31 2.76 -23.22
N GLU A 115 -0.39 2.21 -22.41
CA GLU A 115 0.36 3.07 -21.50
C GLU A 115 0.97 4.20 -22.32
N PRO A 116 0.87 5.46 -21.85
CA PRO A 116 1.59 6.54 -22.50
C PRO A 116 3.07 6.18 -22.43
N ARG A 117 3.64 5.78 -23.57
CA ARG A 117 5.08 5.70 -23.74
C ARG A 117 5.56 7.14 -23.66
N GLY A 118 6.07 7.52 -22.49
CA GLY A 118 6.65 8.84 -22.30
C GLY A 118 7.71 9.09 -23.37
N ALA A 119 7.60 10.24 -24.03
CA ALA A 119 8.68 10.84 -24.80
C ALA A 119 9.90 11.13 -23.90
#